data_AF-A0A5Q4DX51-F1
#
_entry.id   AF-A0A5Q4DX51-F1
#
_cell.length_a   1.000
_cell.length_b   1.000
_cell.length_c   1.000
_cell.angle_alpha   90.00
_cell.angle_beta   90.00
_cell.angle_gamma   90.00
#
_symmetry.space_group_name_H-M   'P 1'
#
loop_
_entity.id
_entity.type
_entity.pdbx_description
1 polymer ?
#
loop_
_entity_poly.entity_id
_entity_poly.type
_entity_poly.pdbx_seq_one_letter_code
_entity_poly.pdbx_strand_id
1 'polypeptide(L)'
;MHMPLPLTRDLVLIGGGHTHALVLHRWAMHPLPGVRVTVINPDPVAPYTGMLPGFIAGHYRREELDIDLVRLARRAGARLVLGKASGLDRTEKLVHVQGRPPIAYDLAAIDIGITSDLPMIPGYGDHAVSAKPLGRYAQQWEDWCARLKTGAVAARIAVIGGGVAGVELALAMAYRLQPHAPQITILQSGALLPNIGAQARKRLIGHLERFSVTIVEQAKVTEVTPQGVTLADGTQIAASLVLGAAGSRPQDWLQDTGLELADGFVTVDPYLRSVTDPAIFAVGDCAHMAHAPRAKAGVYAVRQAPYLFDNLRAALGVGRLRAYKPQRDYLKLVSLGDKTALADKWSLPLEGRWLWGLKDRIDAKFMGQFRDPRPMPPALPPAYADGLAEMLGDKPLCGGCGAKMGAQTLRAALPDVTRADVEAGIGDDAAILRMGDTRQVIATDHLRALTDDPWMMARIAATHALGDIWAMGARPQAALAQVTLPRMAPELQTRTLREVMAGAQSVLEPAGVALVGGHSAMGAEMQLG
;
A
#
# COMPACT_ATOMS: atom_id res chain seq x y z
N MET A 1 22.49 -30.55 -2.25
CA MET A 1 22.04 -29.17 -1.96
C MET A 1 20.54 -29.11 -2.16
N HIS A 2 19.74 -28.80 -1.13
CA HIS A 2 18.30 -28.57 -1.31
C HIS A 2 18.11 -27.16 -1.90
N MET A 3 17.86 -27.07 -3.21
CA MET A 3 17.52 -25.81 -3.85
C MET A 3 16.08 -25.43 -3.51
N PRO A 4 15.74 -24.12 -3.42
CA PRO A 4 14.36 -23.69 -3.29
C PRO A 4 13.51 -24.20 -4.45
N LEU A 5 12.23 -24.47 -4.17
CA LEU A 5 11.28 -24.93 -5.18
C LEU A 5 11.08 -23.85 -6.25
N PRO A 6 10.97 -24.23 -7.53
CA PRO A 6 10.86 -23.26 -8.62
C PRO A 6 9.54 -22.50 -8.60
N LEU A 7 9.57 -21.23 -8.98
CA LEU A 7 8.37 -20.42 -9.18
C LEU A 7 7.69 -20.77 -10.51
N THR A 8 6.37 -20.93 -10.50
CA THR A 8 5.58 -21.33 -11.68
C THR A 8 4.39 -20.40 -11.95
N ARG A 9 3.99 -19.58 -10.98
CA ARG A 9 2.84 -18.66 -11.09
C ARG A 9 3.10 -17.30 -10.47
N ASP A 10 2.57 -16.26 -11.11
CA ASP A 10 2.50 -14.90 -10.60
C ASP A 10 1.10 -14.53 -10.10
N LEU A 11 0.98 -14.21 -8.81
CA LEU A 11 -0.21 -13.63 -8.20
C LEU A 11 0.05 -12.15 -7.87
N VAL A 12 -0.73 -11.24 -8.46
CA VAL A 12 -0.63 -9.80 -8.22
C VAL A 12 -1.83 -9.28 -7.43
N LEU A 13 -1.57 -8.74 -6.24
CA LEU A 13 -2.53 -8.07 -5.37
C LEU A 13 -2.44 -6.55 -5.60
N ILE A 14 -3.44 -5.97 -6.26
CA ILE A 14 -3.51 -4.55 -6.60
C ILE A 14 -4.24 -3.81 -5.47
N GLY A 15 -3.51 -2.99 -4.72
CA GLY A 15 -3.97 -2.30 -3.52
C GLY A 15 -3.68 -3.10 -2.24
N GLY A 16 -3.18 -2.41 -1.21
CA GLY A 16 -2.94 -2.98 0.13
C GLY A 16 -4.16 -2.90 1.06
N GLY A 17 -5.38 -2.91 0.51
CA GLY A 17 -6.62 -2.79 1.28
C GLY A 17 -6.80 -3.88 2.34
N HIS A 18 -7.81 -3.72 3.20
CA HIS A 18 -8.05 -4.60 4.36
C HIS A 18 -8.12 -6.07 3.99
N THR A 19 -8.68 -6.40 2.82
CA THR A 19 -8.85 -7.78 2.38
C THR A 19 -7.49 -8.37 2.01
N HIS A 20 -6.71 -7.66 1.19
CA HIS A 20 -5.36 -8.08 0.81
C HIS A 20 -4.40 -8.14 1.99
N ALA A 21 -4.46 -7.19 2.93
CA ALA A 21 -3.64 -7.25 4.15
C ALA A 21 -3.89 -8.56 4.94
N LEU A 22 -5.16 -8.94 5.10
CA LEU A 22 -5.51 -10.21 5.74
C LEU A 22 -5.14 -11.45 4.90
N VAL A 23 -5.20 -11.35 3.56
CA VAL A 23 -4.72 -12.41 2.67
C VAL A 23 -3.22 -12.60 2.83
N LEU A 24 -2.43 -11.53 2.85
CA LEU A 24 -0.98 -11.58 3.08
C LEU A 24 -0.65 -12.16 4.45
N HIS A 25 -1.38 -11.75 5.49
CA HIS A 25 -1.20 -12.31 6.83
C HIS A 25 -1.44 -13.83 6.84
N ARG A 26 -2.48 -14.31 6.15
CA ARG A 26 -2.73 -15.75 5.98
C ARG A 26 -1.68 -16.44 5.10
N TRP A 27 -1.22 -15.77 4.05
CA TRP A 27 -0.20 -16.30 3.14
C TRP A 27 1.13 -16.52 3.85
N ALA A 28 1.50 -15.65 4.79
CA ALA A 28 2.65 -15.83 5.65
C ALA A 28 2.60 -17.10 6.50
N MET A 29 1.40 -17.53 6.91
CA MET A 29 1.20 -18.74 7.72
C MET A 29 1.05 -19.99 6.86
N HIS A 30 0.46 -19.83 5.67
CA HIS A 30 0.13 -20.93 4.76
C HIS A 30 0.50 -20.56 3.31
N PRO A 31 1.80 -20.45 3.00
CA PRO A 31 2.23 -20.12 1.65
C PRO A 31 1.82 -21.20 0.66
N LEU A 32 1.76 -20.85 -0.63
CA LEU A 32 1.63 -21.82 -1.72
C LEU A 32 2.98 -21.89 -2.45
N PRO A 33 3.78 -22.95 -2.25
CA PRO A 33 5.05 -23.11 -2.95
C PRO A 33 4.88 -23.04 -4.46
N GLY A 34 5.82 -22.38 -5.14
CA GLY A 34 5.77 -22.14 -6.58
C GLY A 34 4.99 -20.88 -7.00
N VAL A 35 4.43 -20.11 -6.07
CA VAL A 35 3.73 -18.86 -6.39
C VAL A 35 4.55 -17.67 -5.91
N ARG A 36 4.85 -16.75 -6.84
CA ARG A 36 5.36 -15.42 -6.49
C ARG A 36 4.18 -14.50 -6.24
N VAL A 37 4.09 -13.96 -5.03
CA VAL A 37 3.06 -12.97 -4.67
C VAL A 37 3.66 -11.58 -4.78
N THR A 38 2.98 -10.70 -5.51
CA THR A 38 3.33 -9.28 -5.63
C THR A 38 2.18 -8.44 -5.08
N VAL A 39 2.48 -7.42 -4.28
CA VAL A 39 1.53 -6.43 -3.77
C VAL A 39 1.90 -5.08 -4.35
N ILE A 40 0.96 -4.42 -5.01
CA ILE A 40 1.14 -3.08 -5.57
C ILE A 40 0.35 -2.11 -4.70
N ASN A 41 1.01 -1.13 -4.08
CA ASN A 41 0.34 -0.11 -3.28
C ASN A 41 1.07 1.24 -3.45
N PRO A 42 0.38 2.39 -3.52
CA PRO A 42 1.06 3.69 -3.65
C PRO A 42 1.98 4.00 -2.47
N ASP A 43 1.57 3.60 -1.25
CA ASP A 43 2.27 3.91 -0.01
C ASP A 43 2.85 2.65 0.65
N PRO A 44 3.87 2.75 1.52
CA PRO A 44 4.41 1.62 2.27
C PRO A 44 3.46 1.12 3.38
N VAL A 45 2.34 1.81 3.59
CA VAL A 45 1.34 1.53 4.62
C VAL A 45 -0.07 1.50 4.05
N ALA A 46 -0.98 0.82 4.74
CA ALA A 46 -2.41 0.87 4.48
C ALA A 46 -3.16 1.32 5.75
N PRO A 47 -3.76 2.52 5.77
CA PRO A 47 -4.47 3.01 6.94
C PRO A 47 -5.76 2.23 7.22
N TYR A 48 -5.99 1.89 8.49
CA TYR A 48 -7.18 1.20 8.95
C TYR A 48 -8.34 2.17 9.23
N THR A 49 -9.33 2.16 8.33
CA THR A 49 -10.56 2.99 8.39
C THR A 49 -11.24 3.02 9.77
N GLY A 50 -11.28 1.90 10.49
CA GLY A 50 -11.99 1.80 11.77
C GLY A 50 -11.43 2.72 12.86
N MET A 51 -10.13 3.00 12.83
CA MET A 51 -9.44 3.83 13.84
C MET A 51 -9.34 5.31 13.46
N LEU A 52 -9.65 5.68 12.21
CA LEU A 52 -9.50 7.06 11.74
C LEU A 52 -10.25 8.07 12.64
N PRO A 53 -11.53 7.88 13.01
CA PRO A 53 -12.21 8.85 13.88
C PRO A 53 -11.52 9.05 15.23
N GLY A 54 -10.98 7.97 15.81
CA GLY A 54 -10.22 8.08 17.06
C GLY A 54 -8.90 8.83 16.88
N PHE A 55 -8.21 8.64 15.77
CA PHE A 55 -7.01 9.40 15.43
C PHE A 55 -7.32 10.90 15.25
N ILE A 56 -8.40 11.21 14.50
CA ILE A 56 -8.87 12.59 14.32
C ILE A 56 -9.20 13.23 15.66
N ALA A 57 -9.85 12.48 16.57
CA ALA A 57 -10.15 12.92 17.92
C ALA A 57 -8.91 13.02 18.86
N GLY A 58 -7.73 12.53 18.43
CA GLY A 58 -6.50 12.56 19.23
C GLY A 58 -6.31 11.38 20.17
N HIS A 59 -7.03 10.27 19.97
CA HIS A 59 -6.96 9.07 20.81
C HIS A 59 -5.87 8.08 20.42
N TYR A 60 -5.38 8.18 19.18
CA TYR A 60 -4.34 7.31 18.61
C TYR A 60 -3.28 8.14 17.91
N ARG A 61 -2.06 7.63 17.84
CA ARG A 61 -0.99 8.16 16.98
C ARG A 61 -1.11 7.62 15.56
N ARG A 62 -0.40 8.25 14.61
CA ARG A 62 -0.45 7.88 13.19
C ARG A 62 -0.01 6.43 12.93
N GLU A 63 1.02 5.96 13.63
CA GLU A 63 1.56 4.61 13.44
C GLU A 63 0.60 3.52 13.95
N GLU A 64 -0.39 3.89 14.77
CA GLU A 64 -1.32 2.93 15.36
C GLU A 64 -2.45 2.53 14.42
N LEU A 65 -2.80 3.36 13.43
CA LEU A 65 -3.79 3.04 12.42
C LEU A 65 -3.19 2.46 11.13
N ASP A 66 -1.88 2.62 10.92
CA ASP A 66 -1.23 2.20 9.68
C ASP A 66 -0.83 0.72 9.74
N ILE A 67 -1.31 -0.07 8.78
CA ILE A 67 -0.81 -1.43 8.54
C ILE A 67 0.51 -1.29 7.78
N ASP A 68 1.62 -1.72 8.38
CA ASP A 68 2.95 -1.72 7.75
C ASP A 68 3.02 -2.81 6.67
N LEU A 69 2.81 -2.41 5.40
CA LEU A 69 2.82 -3.34 4.27
C LEU A 69 4.22 -3.85 3.96
N VAL A 70 5.27 -3.11 4.32
CA VAL A 70 6.66 -3.55 4.15
C VAL A 70 6.93 -4.77 5.03
N ARG A 71 6.62 -4.67 6.32
CA ARG A 71 6.77 -5.79 7.26
C ARG A 71 5.86 -6.95 6.89
N LEU A 72 4.62 -6.66 6.51
CA LEU A 72 3.65 -7.69 6.16
C LEU A 72 4.05 -8.46 4.90
N ALA A 73 4.49 -7.77 3.85
CA ALA A 73 4.96 -8.38 2.62
C ALA A 73 6.19 -9.24 2.86
N ARG A 74 7.19 -8.74 3.61
CA ARG A 74 8.37 -9.52 4.02
C ARG A 74 8.00 -10.79 4.77
N ARG A 75 7.09 -10.68 5.74
CA ARG A 75 6.60 -11.84 6.51
C ARG A 75 5.88 -12.85 5.61
N ALA A 76 5.20 -12.40 4.55
CA ALA A 76 4.51 -13.24 3.58
C ALA A 76 5.43 -13.84 2.50
N GLY A 77 6.72 -13.45 2.45
CA GLY A 77 7.58 -13.75 1.30
C GLY A 77 7.06 -13.13 0.00
N ALA A 78 6.36 -12.00 0.11
CA ALA A 78 5.75 -11.30 -1.01
C ALA A 78 6.59 -10.11 -1.44
N ARG A 79 6.67 -9.90 -2.74
CA ARG A 79 7.23 -8.71 -3.37
C ARG A 79 6.32 -7.51 -3.13
N LEU A 80 6.84 -6.42 -2.58
CA LEU A 80 6.13 -5.15 -2.47
C LEU A 80 6.59 -4.19 -3.57
N VAL A 81 5.65 -3.67 -4.34
CA VAL A 81 5.85 -2.62 -5.33
C VAL A 81 5.17 -1.35 -4.86
N LEU A 82 5.97 -0.32 -4.60
CA LEU A 82 5.48 1.01 -4.27
C LEU A 82 5.16 1.77 -5.57
N GLY A 83 3.88 2.07 -5.78
CA GLY A 83 3.41 2.77 -6.97
C GLY A 83 1.90 2.73 -7.12
N LYS A 84 1.34 3.77 -7.74
CA LYS A 84 -0.10 3.85 -8.01
C LYS A 84 -0.42 3.04 -9.27
N ALA A 85 -1.27 2.03 -9.13
CA ALA A 85 -1.86 1.34 -10.27
C ALA A 85 -2.74 2.31 -11.06
N SER A 86 -2.63 2.24 -12.39
CA SER A 86 -3.24 3.19 -13.33
C SER A 86 -3.98 2.52 -14.49
N GLY A 87 -3.94 1.19 -14.57
CA GLY A 87 -4.60 0.43 -15.63
C GLY A 87 -4.38 -1.06 -15.47
N LEU A 88 -5.18 -1.84 -16.21
CA LEU A 88 -5.10 -3.29 -16.29
C LEU A 88 -5.36 -3.72 -17.73
N ASP A 89 -4.36 -4.32 -18.37
CA ASP A 89 -4.49 -4.94 -19.68
C ASP A 89 -4.75 -6.44 -19.48
N ARG A 90 -5.94 -6.89 -19.88
CA ARG A 90 -6.36 -8.29 -19.74
C ARG A 90 -5.82 -9.20 -20.83
N THR A 91 -5.53 -8.64 -22.01
CA THR A 91 -5.02 -9.39 -23.16
C THR A 91 -3.57 -9.78 -22.90
N GLU A 92 -2.75 -8.79 -22.54
CA GLU A 92 -1.33 -8.99 -22.24
C GLU A 92 -1.08 -9.44 -20.79
N LYS A 93 -2.13 -9.41 -19.95
CA LYS A 93 -2.10 -9.70 -18.50
C LYS A 93 -1.09 -8.85 -17.76
N LEU A 94 -1.25 -7.54 -17.90
CA LEU A 94 -0.36 -6.53 -17.33
C LEU A 94 -1.11 -5.57 -16.41
N VAL A 95 -0.49 -5.23 -15.28
CA VAL A 95 -0.90 -4.12 -14.42
C VAL A 95 -0.01 -2.92 -14.71
N HIS A 96 -0.61 -1.81 -15.12
CA HIS A 96 0.13 -0.56 -15.36
C HIS A 96 0.33 0.19 -14.04
N VAL A 97 1.59 0.47 -13.70
CA VAL A 97 1.97 1.18 -12.48
C VAL A 97 2.73 2.44 -12.85
N GLN A 98 2.33 3.58 -12.29
CA GLN A 98 2.96 4.87 -12.60
C GLN A 98 4.46 4.86 -12.26
N GLY A 99 5.28 5.41 -13.16
CA GLY A 99 6.72 5.59 -12.95
C GLY A 99 7.59 4.33 -13.16
N ARG A 100 7.03 3.24 -13.69
CA ARG A 100 7.77 2.00 -13.99
C ARG A 100 7.13 1.20 -15.14
N PRO A 101 7.84 0.22 -15.72
CA PRO A 101 7.23 -0.75 -16.63
C PRO A 101 6.07 -1.52 -15.99
N PRO A 102 5.11 -1.99 -16.80
CA PRO A 102 3.97 -2.77 -16.31
C PRO A 102 4.39 -4.11 -15.70
N ILE A 103 3.57 -4.63 -14.79
CA ILE A 103 3.81 -5.87 -14.06
C ILE A 103 2.89 -6.96 -14.58
N ALA A 104 3.48 -8.06 -15.06
CA ALA A 104 2.73 -9.20 -15.55
C ALA A 104 2.10 -10.03 -14.42
N TYR A 105 0.96 -10.67 -14.71
CA TYR A 105 0.29 -11.57 -13.78
C TYR A 105 -0.22 -12.84 -14.47
N ASP A 106 -0.34 -13.92 -13.71
CA ASP A 106 -1.17 -15.07 -14.11
C ASP A 106 -2.54 -14.98 -13.44
N LEU A 107 -2.58 -14.47 -12.21
CA LEU A 107 -3.79 -14.16 -11.45
C LEU A 107 -3.67 -12.77 -10.82
N ALA A 108 -4.72 -11.96 -10.91
CA ALA A 108 -4.76 -10.64 -10.28
C ALA A 108 -5.95 -10.52 -9.32
N ALA A 109 -5.78 -9.75 -8.26
CA ALA A 109 -6.86 -9.37 -7.35
C ALA A 109 -6.84 -7.86 -7.11
N ILE A 110 -8.00 -7.21 -7.10
CA ILE A 110 -8.16 -5.75 -6.94
C ILE A 110 -8.79 -5.46 -5.57
N ASP A 111 -8.10 -4.67 -4.74
CA ASP A 111 -8.54 -4.18 -3.42
C ASP A 111 -8.10 -2.71 -3.24
N ILE A 112 -8.53 -1.86 -4.17
CA ILE A 112 -8.12 -0.44 -4.28
C ILE A 112 -9.08 0.54 -3.60
N GLY A 113 -10.11 0.03 -2.93
CA GLY A 113 -11.11 0.83 -2.23
C GLY A 113 -11.88 1.80 -3.14
N ILE A 114 -12.22 2.97 -2.58
CA ILE A 114 -12.97 4.04 -3.23
C ILE A 114 -12.35 5.39 -2.92
N THR A 115 -12.65 6.39 -3.74
CA THR A 115 -12.35 7.80 -3.44
C THR A 115 -13.61 8.55 -2.99
N SER A 116 -13.41 9.64 -2.25
CA SER A 116 -14.44 10.64 -1.93
C SER A 116 -14.13 12.00 -2.57
N ASP A 117 -13.27 12.01 -3.60
CA ASP A 117 -13.01 13.19 -4.41
C ASP A 117 -14.28 13.64 -5.14
N LEU A 118 -14.52 14.95 -5.17
CA LEU A 118 -15.63 15.59 -5.89
C LEU A 118 -15.10 16.48 -7.01
N PRO A 119 -14.45 15.91 -8.06
CA PRO A 119 -13.76 16.69 -9.10
C PRO A 119 -14.71 17.58 -9.91
N MET A 120 -16.01 17.29 -9.90
CA MET A 120 -17.03 18.09 -10.56
C MET A 120 -17.32 19.42 -9.85
N ILE A 121 -16.82 19.62 -8.63
CA ILE A 121 -16.93 20.89 -7.90
C ILE A 121 -15.66 21.70 -8.20
N PRO A 122 -15.75 22.85 -8.90
CA PRO A 122 -14.63 23.75 -9.12
C PRO A 122 -13.84 24.05 -7.83
N GLY A 123 -12.52 24.03 -7.94
CA GLY A 123 -11.57 24.29 -6.84
C GLY A 123 -11.47 23.18 -5.77
N TYR A 124 -12.27 22.10 -5.86
CA TYR A 124 -12.21 21.01 -4.87
C TYR A 124 -10.83 20.35 -4.79
N GLY A 125 -10.21 20.04 -5.93
CA GLY A 125 -8.90 19.37 -5.96
C GLY A 125 -7.76 20.18 -5.34
N ASP A 126 -7.89 21.51 -5.36
CA ASP A 126 -6.88 22.45 -4.91
C ASP A 126 -7.10 22.90 -3.44
N HIS A 127 -8.35 22.88 -2.97
CA HIS A 127 -8.74 23.54 -1.72
C HIS A 127 -9.50 22.64 -0.74
N ALA A 128 -9.84 21.40 -1.12
CA ALA A 128 -10.49 20.43 -0.24
C ALA A 128 -9.65 19.17 -0.02
N VAL A 129 -10.00 18.46 1.04
CA VAL A 129 -9.40 17.18 1.42
C VAL A 129 -10.49 16.12 1.43
N SER A 130 -10.30 15.03 0.68
CA SER A 130 -11.23 13.90 0.72
C SER A 130 -10.91 12.97 1.88
N ALA A 131 -11.93 12.51 2.59
CA ALA A 131 -11.79 11.53 3.66
C ALA A 131 -11.24 10.19 3.17
N LYS A 132 -11.38 9.88 1.87
CA LYS A 132 -10.83 8.69 1.22
C LYS A 132 -10.07 9.10 -0.05
N PRO A 133 -8.84 8.61 -0.28
CA PRO A 133 -8.07 7.66 0.54
C PRO A 133 -7.59 8.27 1.87
N LEU A 134 -7.61 7.46 2.94
CA LEU A 134 -7.44 7.95 4.31
C LEU A 134 -6.05 8.52 4.60
N GLY A 135 -5.01 7.98 3.98
CA GLY A 135 -3.62 8.32 4.32
C GLY A 135 -3.32 9.79 4.06
N ARG A 136 -3.82 10.30 2.92
CA ARG A 136 -3.72 11.71 2.53
C ARG A 136 -4.52 12.62 3.47
N TYR A 137 -5.70 12.19 3.92
CA TYR A 137 -6.50 12.95 4.88
C TYR A 137 -5.84 13.02 6.26
N ALA A 138 -5.39 11.88 6.79
CA ALA A 138 -4.78 11.81 8.10
C ALA A 138 -3.51 12.68 8.20
N GLN A 139 -2.71 12.77 7.11
CA GLN A 139 -1.56 13.69 7.04
C GLN A 139 -2.01 15.15 7.03
N GLN A 140 -2.90 15.51 6.11
CA GLN A 140 -3.38 16.90 5.99
C GLN A 140 -4.09 17.40 7.24
N TRP A 141 -4.77 16.51 7.98
CA TRP A 141 -5.35 16.82 9.27
C TRP A 141 -4.30 17.21 10.32
N GLU A 142 -3.20 16.46 10.42
CA GLU A 142 -2.12 16.78 11.35
C GLU A 142 -1.40 18.08 10.97
N ASP A 143 -1.12 18.28 9.68
CA ASP A 143 -0.51 19.50 9.16
C ASP A 143 -1.41 20.73 9.44
N TRP A 144 -2.72 20.59 9.23
CA TRP A 144 -3.69 21.64 9.53
C TRP A 144 -3.77 21.92 11.04
N CYS A 145 -3.78 20.87 11.88
CA CYS A 145 -3.72 21.00 13.33
C CYS A 145 -2.43 21.69 13.80
N ALA A 146 -1.28 21.43 13.18
CA ALA A 146 -0.02 22.10 13.48
C ALA A 146 -0.09 23.61 13.15
N ARG A 147 -0.67 23.96 11.99
CA ARG A 147 -0.91 25.36 11.59
C ARG A 147 -1.93 26.07 12.50
N LEU A 148 -2.94 25.35 12.98
CA LEU A 148 -3.91 25.90 13.93
C LEU A 148 -3.23 26.28 15.25
N LYS A 149 -2.34 25.41 15.76
CA LYS A 149 -1.58 25.66 17.00
C LYS A 149 -0.71 26.91 16.92
N THR A 150 -0.16 27.23 15.75
CA THR A 150 0.65 28.45 15.55
C THR A 150 -0.19 29.69 15.24
N GLY A 151 -1.51 29.57 15.14
CA GLY A 151 -2.42 30.67 14.77
C GLY A 151 -2.41 31.00 13.27
N ALA A 152 -1.77 30.18 12.43
CA ALA A 152 -1.69 30.41 10.98
C ALA A 152 -3.01 30.15 10.24
N VAL A 153 -3.97 29.47 10.88
CA VAL A 153 -5.32 29.23 10.37
C VAL A 153 -6.33 29.35 11.50
N ALA A 154 -7.59 29.69 11.19
CA ALA A 154 -8.69 29.70 12.14
C ALA A 154 -9.34 28.31 12.26
N ALA A 155 -9.92 27.96 13.41
CA ALA A 155 -10.62 26.68 13.62
C ALA A 155 -12.00 26.61 12.91
N ARG A 156 -12.05 26.90 11.61
CA ARG A 156 -13.27 26.88 10.78
C ARG A 156 -13.20 25.72 9.79
N ILE A 157 -14.18 24.82 9.84
CA ILE A 157 -14.20 23.57 9.08
C ILE A 157 -15.56 23.40 8.39
N ALA A 158 -15.55 23.11 7.10
CA ALA A 158 -16.73 22.68 6.36
C ALA A 158 -16.62 21.19 6.01
N VAL A 159 -17.65 20.41 6.31
CA VAL A 159 -17.74 18.98 5.99
C VAL A 159 -18.80 18.76 4.93
N ILE A 160 -18.38 18.44 3.71
CA ILE A 160 -19.25 18.11 2.58
C ILE A 160 -19.65 16.63 2.70
N GLY A 161 -20.88 16.37 3.11
CA GLY A 161 -21.46 15.04 3.29
C GLY A 161 -21.87 14.74 4.72
N GLY A 162 -23.18 14.72 4.97
CA GLY A 162 -23.80 14.43 6.26
C GLY A 162 -24.15 12.96 6.50
N GLY A 163 -23.38 12.03 5.91
CA GLY A 163 -23.49 10.60 6.21
C GLY A 163 -22.81 10.22 7.53
N VAL A 164 -22.85 8.92 7.89
CA VAL A 164 -22.24 8.43 9.15
C VAL A 164 -20.76 8.82 9.26
N ALA A 165 -19.99 8.66 8.19
CA ALA A 165 -18.57 9.01 8.18
C ALA A 165 -18.33 10.52 8.39
N GLY A 166 -19.09 11.38 7.71
CA GLY A 166 -18.96 12.83 7.86
C GLY A 166 -19.36 13.32 9.26
N VAL A 167 -20.45 12.77 9.82
CA VAL A 167 -20.88 13.06 11.19
C VAL A 167 -19.87 12.58 12.22
N GLU A 168 -19.36 11.35 12.08
CA GLU A 168 -18.37 10.78 12.99
C GLU A 168 -17.06 11.60 12.98
N LEU A 169 -16.60 12.03 11.80
CA LEU A 169 -15.44 12.91 11.66
C LEU A 169 -15.70 14.30 12.23
N ALA A 170 -16.89 14.88 12.00
CA ALA A 170 -17.25 16.18 12.58
C ALA A 170 -17.24 16.16 14.11
N LEU A 171 -17.80 15.10 14.74
CA LEU A 171 -17.77 14.92 16.20
C LEU A 171 -16.35 14.73 16.72
N ALA A 172 -15.52 13.93 16.02
CA ALA A 172 -14.12 13.74 16.36
C ALA A 172 -13.32 15.05 16.32
N MET A 173 -13.49 15.85 15.26
CA MET A 173 -12.85 17.17 15.13
C MET A 173 -13.37 18.13 16.20
N ALA A 174 -14.68 18.19 16.42
CA ALA A 174 -15.28 19.05 17.44
C ALA A 174 -14.72 18.76 18.83
N TYR A 175 -14.59 17.49 19.19
CA TYR A 175 -14.00 17.05 20.44
C TYR A 175 -12.54 17.49 20.58
N ARG A 176 -11.67 17.17 19.60
CA ARG A 176 -10.24 17.51 19.69
C ARG A 176 -9.99 19.01 19.72
N LEU A 177 -10.82 19.78 19.04
CA LEU A 177 -10.63 21.21 18.84
C LEU A 177 -11.32 22.08 19.88
N GLN A 178 -12.02 21.52 20.89
CA GLN A 178 -12.69 22.32 21.93
C GLN A 178 -11.85 23.46 22.51
N PRO A 179 -10.53 23.30 22.79
CA PRO A 179 -9.70 24.41 23.29
C PRO A 179 -9.58 25.61 22.34
N HIS A 180 -9.92 25.44 21.07
CA HIS A 180 -9.86 26.46 20.02
C HIS A 180 -11.24 27.00 19.60
N ALA A 181 -12.32 26.63 20.32
CA ALA A 181 -13.70 27.04 20.01
C ALA A 181 -14.06 26.88 18.52
N PRO A 182 -14.08 25.64 18.01
CA PRO A 182 -14.14 25.38 16.57
C PRO A 182 -15.52 25.72 15.99
N GLN A 183 -15.53 26.24 14.76
CA GLN A 183 -16.73 26.43 13.97
C GLN A 183 -16.78 25.32 12.92
N ILE A 184 -17.68 24.35 13.10
CA ILE A 184 -17.81 23.21 12.21
C ILE A 184 -19.20 23.23 11.58
N THR A 185 -19.25 23.14 10.26
CA THR A 185 -20.50 23.12 9.49
C THR A 185 -20.57 21.86 8.63
N ILE A 186 -21.61 21.06 8.80
CA ILE A 186 -21.92 19.90 7.96
C ILE A 186 -22.87 20.34 6.84
N LEU A 187 -22.50 20.06 5.60
CA LEU A 187 -23.24 20.39 4.40
C LEU A 187 -23.76 19.11 3.77
N GLN A 188 -25.07 18.98 3.70
CA GLN A 188 -25.73 17.79 3.18
C GLN A 188 -26.74 18.19 2.11
N SER A 189 -26.61 17.61 0.91
CA SER A 189 -27.48 17.92 -0.23
C SER A 189 -28.93 17.44 -0.07
N GLY A 190 -29.20 16.55 0.88
CA GLY A 190 -30.54 16.05 1.21
C GLY A 190 -30.74 15.97 2.73
N ALA A 191 -31.38 14.91 3.20
CA ALA A 191 -31.51 14.65 4.64
C ALA A 191 -30.18 14.16 5.25
N LEU A 192 -29.88 14.61 6.47
CA LEU A 192 -28.77 14.15 7.29
C LEU A 192 -28.94 12.68 7.68
N LEU A 193 -27.85 11.91 7.68
CA LEU A 193 -27.81 10.50 8.12
C LEU A 193 -28.92 9.62 7.48
N PRO A 194 -29.01 9.53 6.15
CA PRO A 194 -30.13 8.88 5.47
C PRO A 194 -30.22 7.36 5.70
N ASN A 195 -29.12 6.72 6.12
CA ASN A 195 -28.98 5.25 6.20
C ASN A 195 -28.78 4.72 7.64
N ILE A 196 -29.30 5.43 8.64
CA ILE A 196 -29.25 5.05 10.06
C ILE A 196 -30.65 5.01 10.66
N GLY A 197 -30.88 4.15 11.67
CA GLY A 197 -32.17 4.08 12.36
C GLY A 197 -32.57 5.42 13.01
N ALA A 198 -33.87 5.74 13.00
CA ALA A 198 -34.39 7.04 13.44
C ALA A 198 -33.97 7.44 14.86
N GLN A 199 -33.91 6.47 15.80
CA GLN A 199 -33.47 6.75 17.17
C GLN A 199 -31.96 7.08 17.23
N ALA A 200 -31.13 6.35 16.49
CA ALA A 200 -29.70 6.63 16.40
C ALA A 200 -29.45 7.98 15.71
N ARG A 201 -30.21 8.31 14.65
CA ARG A 201 -30.19 9.63 14.01
C ARG A 201 -30.46 10.75 14.99
N LYS A 202 -31.54 10.64 15.78
CA LYS A 202 -31.91 11.65 16.79
C LYS A 202 -30.77 11.86 17.81
N ARG A 203 -30.12 10.80 18.27
CA ARG A 203 -29.01 10.92 19.22
C ARG A 203 -27.77 11.56 18.59
N LEU A 204 -27.41 11.18 17.37
CA LEU A 204 -26.28 11.80 16.67
C LEU A 204 -26.50 13.31 16.47
N ILE A 205 -27.72 13.72 16.12
CA ILE A 205 -28.07 15.14 16.03
C ILE A 205 -27.91 15.84 17.38
N GLY A 206 -28.41 15.25 18.47
CA GLY A 206 -28.22 15.82 19.82
C GLY A 206 -26.74 15.95 20.23
N HIS A 207 -25.87 15.04 19.80
CA HIS A 207 -24.42 15.18 20.01
C HIS A 207 -23.82 16.31 19.17
N LEU A 208 -24.22 16.44 17.90
CA LEU A 208 -23.79 17.57 17.05
C LEU A 208 -24.20 18.91 17.67
N GLU A 209 -25.44 19.03 18.16
CA GLU A 209 -25.93 20.22 18.87
C GLU A 209 -25.12 20.52 20.13
N ARG A 210 -24.81 19.49 20.94
CA ARG A 210 -23.98 19.63 22.15
C ARG A 210 -22.58 20.14 21.85
N PHE A 211 -22.01 19.77 20.71
CA PHE A 211 -20.72 20.27 20.22
C PHE A 211 -20.84 21.56 19.41
N SER A 212 -22.04 22.16 19.32
CA SER A 212 -22.32 23.37 18.54
C SER A 212 -21.94 23.25 17.06
N VAL A 213 -22.06 22.03 16.50
CA VAL A 213 -21.86 21.78 15.08
C VAL A 213 -23.08 22.26 14.32
N THR A 214 -22.86 23.13 13.33
CA THR A 214 -23.92 23.65 12.46
C THR A 214 -24.25 22.62 11.39
N ILE A 215 -25.54 22.41 11.12
CA ILE A 215 -26.03 21.48 10.09
C ILE A 215 -26.80 22.29 9.05
N VAL A 216 -26.43 22.14 7.78
CA VAL A 216 -27.15 22.72 6.65
C VAL A 216 -27.58 21.57 5.73
N GLU A 217 -28.87 21.21 5.83
CA GLU A 217 -29.52 20.27 4.91
C GLU A 217 -29.93 21.00 3.62
N GLN A 218 -30.19 20.23 2.55
CA GLN A 218 -30.43 20.77 1.20
C GLN A 218 -29.29 21.67 0.67
N ALA A 219 -28.10 21.56 1.24
CA ALA A 219 -26.92 22.34 0.87
C ALA A 219 -26.18 21.66 -0.29
N LYS A 220 -26.40 22.14 -1.51
CA LYS A 220 -25.60 21.75 -2.68
C LYS A 220 -24.39 22.68 -2.81
N VAL A 221 -23.19 22.15 -2.57
CA VAL A 221 -21.93 22.87 -2.80
C VAL A 221 -21.67 23.00 -4.30
N THR A 222 -21.34 24.20 -4.76
CA THR A 222 -21.08 24.51 -6.18
C THR A 222 -19.64 24.91 -6.45
N GLU A 223 -18.88 25.34 -5.43
CA GLU A 223 -17.48 25.74 -5.57
C GLU A 223 -16.76 25.62 -4.23
N VAL A 224 -15.45 25.32 -4.27
CA VAL A 224 -14.53 25.41 -3.14
C VAL A 224 -13.45 26.42 -3.46
N THR A 225 -13.18 27.34 -2.55
CA THR A 225 -12.13 28.36 -2.68
C THR A 225 -11.17 28.29 -1.48
N PRO A 226 -10.03 29.01 -1.48
CA PRO A 226 -9.16 29.07 -0.31
C PRO A 226 -9.85 29.62 0.95
N GLN A 227 -10.97 30.34 0.81
CA GLN A 227 -11.70 30.96 1.91
C GLN A 227 -12.86 30.10 2.44
N GLY A 228 -13.27 29.06 1.71
CA GLY A 228 -14.36 28.18 2.12
C GLY A 228 -15.14 27.57 0.96
N VAL A 229 -16.46 27.50 1.08
CA VAL A 229 -17.34 26.89 0.09
C VAL A 229 -18.51 27.79 -0.29
N THR A 230 -18.93 27.71 -1.54
CA THR A 230 -20.13 28.38 -2.07
C THR A 230 -21.23 27.35 -2.28
N LEU A 231 -22.44 27.68 -1.85
CA LEU A 231 -23.66 26.88 -2.08
C LEU A 231 -24.43 27.35 -3.31
N ALA A 232 -25.32 26.49 -3.81
CA ALA A 232 -26.14 26.76 -4.99
C ALA A 232 -27.08 27.96 -4.85
N ASP A 233 -27.45 28.35 -3.63
CA ASP A 233 -28.26 29.54 -3.34
C ASP A 233 -27.42 30.83 -3.21
N GLY A 234 -26.10 30.74 -3.43
CA GLY A 234 -25.16 31.85 -3.30
C GLY A 234 -24.59 32.03 -1.89
N THR A 235 -25.04 31.26 -0.90
CA THR A 235 -24.50 31.32 0.47
C THR A 235 -23.03 30.93 0.48
N GLN A 236 -22.20 31.72 1.16
CA GLN A 236 -20.78 31.43 1.38
C GLN A 236 -20.53 30.98 2.81
N ILE A 237 -19.79 29.89 2.96
CA ILE A 237 -19.44 29.32 4.26
C ILE A 237 -17.93 29.35 4.40
N ALA A 238 -17.44 30.21 5.30
CA ALA A 238 -16.02 30.38 5.53
C ALA A 238 -15.42 29.13 6.21
N ALA A 239 -14.35 28.60 5.64
CA ALA A 239 -13.63 27.45 6.17
C ALA A 239 -12.15 27.52 5.81
N SER A 240 -11.29 27.14 6.77
CA SER A 240 -9.85 26.97 6.52
C SER A 240 -9.47 25.51 6.24
N LEU A 241 -10.41 24.59 6.48
CA LEU A 241 -10.35 23.19 6.11
C LEU A 241 -11.70 22.78 5.52
N VAL A 242 -11.68 22.29 4.29
CA VAL A 242 -12.86 21.73 3.62
C VAL A 242 -12.65 20.22 3.48
N LEU A 243 -13.51 19.43 4.10
CA LEU A 243 -13.45 17.97 4.11
C LEU A 243 -14.59 17.39 3.26
N GLY A 244 -14.27 16.59 2.25
CA GLY A 244 -15.27 15.77 1.56
C GLY A 244 -15.41 14.39 2.18
N ALA A 245 -16.60 14.11 2.71
CA ALA A 245 -17.02 12.80 3.20
C ALA A 245 -18.22 12.23 2.42
N ALA A 246 -18.63 12.91 1.34
CA ALA A 246 -19.68 12.48 0.42
C ALA A 246 -19.12 11.70 -0.79
N GLY A 247 -20.02 11.16 -1.61
CA GLY A 247 -19.71 10.78 -2.99
C GLY A 247 -18.69 9.65 -3.16
N SER A 248 -18.88 8.53 -2.45
CA SER A 248 -18.11 7.31 -2.68
C SER A 248 -18.07 6.94 -4.16
N ARG A 249 -16.90 7.03 -4.78
CA ARG A 249 -16.70 6.82 -6.23
C ARG A 249 -15.65 5.73 -6.48
N PRO A 250 -15.83 4.91 -7.54
CA PRO A 250 -14.79 3.99 -7.98
C PRO A 250 -13.54 4.73 -8.46
N GLN A 251 -12.44 4.00 -8.60
CA GLN A 251 -11.22 4.53 -9.22
C GLN A 251 -11.42 4.63 -10.74
N ASP A 252 -11.06 5.78 -11.34
CA ASP A 252 -11.40 6.09 -12.73
C ASP A 252 -10.84 5.10 -13.75
N TRP A 253 -9.61 4.62 -13.53
CA TRP A 253 -8.94 3.70 -14.44
C TRP A 253 -9.65 2.35 -14.61
N LEU A 254 -10.61 2.01 -13.73
CA LEU A 254 -11.42 0.80 -13.90
C LEU A 254 -12.23 0.82 -15.20
N GLN A 255 -12.64 2.01 -15.66
CA GLN A 255 -13.46 2.18 -16.87
C GLN A 255 -12.75 1.66 -18.13
N ASP A 256 -11.42 1.74 -18.16
CA ASP A 256 -10.61 1.36 -19.32
C ASP A 256 -10.16 -0.10 -19.30
N THR A 257 -10.52 -0.86 -18.26
CA THR A 257 -10.08 -2.27 -18.10
C THR A 257 -10.86 -3.25 -18.96
N GLY A 258 -12.01 -2.84 -19.49
CA GLY A 258 -12.96 -3.71 -20.18
C GLY A 258 -13.58 -4.81 -19.29
N LEU A 259 -13.48 -4.68 -17.96
CA LEU A 259 -14.24 -5.50 -17.02
C LEU A 259 -15.69 -5.02 -16.98
N GLU A 260 -16.62 -5.92 -16.67
CA GLU A 260 -18.00 -5.55 -16.39
C GLU A 260 -18.05 -4.73 -15.10
N LEU A 261 -18.62 -3.53 -15.19
CA LEU A 261 -18.76 -2.60 -14.07
C LEU A 261 -20.23 -2.29 -13.80
N ALA A 262 -20.63 -2.29 -12.52
CA ALA A 262 -21.90 -1.74 -12.05
C ALA A 262 -21.61 -0.42 -11.30
N ASP A 263 -22.12 0.70 -11.80
CA ASP A 263 -21.80 2.05 -11.30
C ASP A 263 -20.29 2.33 -11.20
N GLY A 264 -19.52 1.77 -12.14
CA GLY A 264 -18.05 1.84 -12.21
C GLY A 264 -17.29 0.92 -11.23
N PHE A 265 -17.99 0.08 -10.46
CA PHE A 265 -17.40 -0.94 -9.59
C PHE A 265 -17.31 -2.29 -10.28
N VAL A 266 -16.22 -3.04 -10.07
CA VAL A 266 -16.01 -4.35 -10.72
C VAL A 266 -17.07 -5.35 -10.30
N THR A 267 -17.87 -5.86 -11.24
CA THR A 267 -18.89 -6.86 -10.97
C THR A 267 -18.25 -8.22 -10.70
N VAL A 268 -18.60 -8.85 -9.56
CA VAL A 268 -18.06 -10.14 -9.14
C VAL A 268 -19.11 -11.21 -8.86
N ASP A 269 -18.72 -12.46 -9.11
CA ASP A 269 -19.49 -13.65 -8.80
C ASP A 269 -19.45 -14.00 -7.28
N PRO A 270 -20.19 -15.03 -6.80
CA PRO A 270 -20.14 -15.46 -5.42
C PRO A 270 -18.75 -15.91 -4.93
N TYR A 271 -17.79 -16.14 -5.82
CA TYR A 271 -16.42 -16.53 -5.52
C TYR A 271 -15.45 -15.34 -5.56
N LEU A 272 -15.97 -14.11 -5.68
CA LEU A 272 -15.20 -12.86 -5.74
C LEU A 272 -14.37 -12.71 -7.02
N ARG A 273 -14.66 -13.51 -8.05
CA ARG A 273 -14.04 -13.40 -9.38
C ARG A 273 -14.82 -12.38 -10.20
N SER A 274 -14.12 -11.66 -11.06
CA SER A 274 -14.79 -10.90 -12.11
C SER A 274 -15.70 -11.83 -12.92
N VAL A 275 -16.89 -11.35 -13.25
CA VAL A 275 -17.81 -12.06 -14.15
C VAL A 275 -17.30 -12.07 -15.61
N THR A 276 -16.34 -11.20 -15.94
CA THR A 276 -15.76 -11.06 -17.27
C THR A 276 -14.50 -11.91 -17.47
N ASP A 277 -13.65 -12.00 -16.46
CA ASP A 277 -12.36 -12.69 -16.56
C ASP A 277 -12.07 -13.52 -15.30
N PRO A 278 -12.02 -14.87 -15.38
CA PRO A 278 -11.80 -15.73 -14.23
C PRO A 278 -10.37 -15.62 -13.64
N ALA A 279 -9.43 -15.00 -14.34
CA ALA A 279 -8.09 -14.71 -13.84
C ALA A 279 -8.01 -13.44 -12.97
N ILE A 280 -9.13 -12.70 -12.84
CA ILE A 280 -9.21 -11.45 -12.09
C ILE A 280 -10.22 -11.58 -10.95
N PHE A 281 -9.81 -11.17 -9.76
CA PHE A 281 -10.64 -11.07 -8.57
C PHE A 281 -10.81 -9.60 -8.18
N ALA A 282 -11.92 -9.27 -7.52
CA ALA A 282 -12.09 -7.95 -6.90
C ALA A 282 -12.79 -8.07 -5.55
N VAL A 283 -12.32 -7.30 -4.57
CA VAL A 283 -12.81 -7.31 -3.19
C VAL A 283 -12.87 -5.90 -2.60
N GLY A 284 -13.37 -5.78 -1.39
CA GLY A 284 -13.52 -4.49 -0.71
C GLY A 284 -14.52 -3.57 -1.42
N ASP A 285 -14.32 -2.27 -1.24
CA ASP A 285 -15.26 -1.27 -1.73
C ASP A 285 -15.24 -1.13 -3.27
N CYS A 286 -14.18 -1.60 -3.96
CA CYS A 286 -14.11 -1.55 -5.42
C CYS A 286 -14.94 -2.64 -6.13
N ALA A 287 -15.43 -3.65 -5.39
CA ALA A 287 -16.21 -4.77 -5.96
C ALA A 287 -17.73 -4.59 -5.80
N HIS A 288 -18.50 -4.97 -6.81
CA HIS A 288 -19.95 -5.08 -6.79
C HIS A 288 -20.36 -6.55 -6.82
N MET A 289 -20.93 -7.05 -5.72
CA MET A 289 -21.44 -8.43 -5.63
C MET A 289 -22.85 -8.50 -6.22
N ALA A 290 -22.98 -8.80 -7.51
CA ALA A 290 -24.28 -8.82 -8.20
C ALA A 290 -25.28 -9.80 -7.56
N HIS A 291 -24.81 -10.92 -7.01
CA HIS A 291 -25.65 -11.93 -6.35
C HIS A 291 -26.19 -11.49 -4.98
N ALA A 292 -25.53 -10.51 -4.35
CA ALA A 292 -25.91 -10.01 -3.03
C ALA A 292 -25.41 -8.57 -2.83
N PRO A 293 -26.05 -7.57 -3.47
CA PRO A 293 -25.61 -6.19 -3.37
C PRO A 293 -25.51 -5.72 -1.91
N ARG A 294 -24.41 -5.05 -1.57
CA ARG A 294 -24.15 -4.51 -0.22
C ARG A 294 -23.61 -3.10 -0.30
N ALA A 295 -23.90 -2.32 0.72
CA ALA A 295 -23.26 -1.03 0.91
C ALA A 295 -21.74 -1.20 1.03
N LYS A 296 -20.99 -0.22 0.52
CA LYS A 296 -19.53 -0.17 0.60
C LYS A 296 -19.12 0.10 2.05
N ALA A 297 -18.56 -0.92 2.71
CA ALA A 297 -18.22 -0.88 4.12
C ALA A 297 -17.10 -1.87 4.46
N GLY A 298 -16.14 -1.41 5.28
CA GLY A 298 -14.96 -2.20 5.66
C GLY A 298 -15.27 -3.54 6.34
N VAL A 299 -16.43 -3.68 7.01
CA VAL A 299 -16.84 -4.95 7.65
C VAL A 299 -17.05 -6.06 6.62
N TYR A 300 -17.54 -5.74 5.41
CA TYR A 300 -17.66 -6.72 4.34
C TYR A 300 -16.29 -7.08 3.76
N ALA A 301 -15.44 -6.08 3.53
CA ALA A 301 -14.07 -6.25 3.03
C ALA A 301 -13.25 -7.22 3.90
N VAL A 302 -13.18 -6.95 5.21
CA VAL A 302 -12.47 -7.81 6.18
C VAL A 302 -12.97 -9.26 6.15
N ARG A 303 -14.27 -9.47 5.90
CA ARG A 303 -14.89 -10.81 5.86
C ARG A 303 -14.74 -11.53 4.54
N GLN A 304 -14.37 -10.83 3.45
CA GLN A 304 -14.04 -11.47 2.18
C GLN A 304 -12.70 -12.20 2.23
N ALA A 305 -11.77 -11.75 3.07
CA ALA A 305 -10.39 -12.24 3.09
C ALA A 305 -10.19 -13.78 3.18
N PRO A 306 -10.88 -14.54 4.05
CA PRO A 306 -10.72 -16.00 4.06
C PRO A 306 -11.24 -16.67 2.79
N TYR A 307 -12.27 -16.10 2.15
CA TYR A 307 -12.83 -16.62 0.90
C TYR A 307 -11.92 -16.28 -0.28
N LEU A 308 -11.42 -15.04 -0.34
CA LEU A 308 -10.44 -14.64 -1.35
C LEU A 308 -9.18 -15.51 -1.25
N PHE A 309 -8.64 -15.72 -0.05
CA PHE A 309 -7.46 -16.57 0.16
C PHE A 309 -7.66 -17.98 -0.42
N ASP A 310 -8.77 -18.64 -0.08
CA ASP A 310 -9.05 -19.99 -0.59
C ASP A 310 -9.33 -20.01 -2.09
N ASN A 311 -9.99 -18.98 -2.62
CA ASN A 311 -10.34 -18.92 -4.04
C ASN A 311 -9.14 -18.59 -4.94
N LEU A 312 -8.21 -17.76 -4.48
CA LEU A 312 -6.93 -17.54 -5.15
C LEU A 312 -6.13 -18.84 -5.21
N ARG A 313 -6.06 -19.60 -4.10
CA ARG A 313 -5.38 -20.91 -4.06
C ARG A 313 -6.06 -21.93 -4.98
N ALA A 314 -7.39 -21.96 -5.00
CA ALA A 314 -8.16 -22.84 -5.90
C ALA A 314 -7.91 -22.50 -7.37
N ALA A 315 -7.87 -21.21 -7.72
CA ALA A 315 -7.53 -20.75 -9.07
C ALA A 315 -6.07 -21.06 -9.46
N LEU A 316 -5.17 -21.17 -8.47
CA LEU A 316 -3.79 -21.63 -8.63
C LEU A 316 -3.64 -23.16 -8.59
N GLY A 317 -4.75 -23.91 -8.56
CA GLY A 317 -4.77 -25.36 -8.70
C GLY A 317 -4.83 -26.16 -7.40
N VAL A 318 -5.03 -25.51 -6.24
CA VAL A 318 -5.09 -26.20 -4.94
C VAL A 318 -6.36 -25.86 -4.16
N GLY A 319 -7.15 -26.89 -3.84
CA GLY A 319 -8.38 -26.75 -3.07
C GLY A 319 -9.61 -26.55 -3.95
N ARG A 320 -10.65 -25.93 -3.40
CA ARG A 320 -11.92 -25.69 -4.10
C ARG A 320 -12.42 -24.27 -3.85
N LEU A 321 -13.11 -23.71 -4.84
CA LEU A 321 -13.75 -22.41 -4.70
C LEU A 321 -14.82 -22.44 -3.59
N ARG A 322 -14.83 -21.41 -2.76
CA ARG A 322 -15.77 -21.15 -1.67
C ARG A 322 -16.61 -19.93 -1.98
N ALA A 323 -17.93 -20.12 -2.00
CA ALA A 323 -18.86 -19.02 -2.20
C ALA A 323 -18.94 -18.13 -0.94
N TYR A 324 -18.73 -16.83 -1.11
CA TYR A 324 -18.92 -15.80 -0.11
C TYR A 324 -20.39 -15.38 -0.03
N LYS A 325 -20.97 -15.54 1.16
CA LYS A 325 -22.33 -15.09 1.48
C LYS A 325 -22.24 -13.94 2.48
N PRO A 326 -22.36 -12.67 2.04
CA PRO A 326 -22.27 -11.54 2.95
C PRO A 326 -23.45 -11.53 3.93
N GLN A 327 -23.16 -11.22 5.19
CA GLN A 327 -24.20 -11.01 6.20
C GLN A 327 -25.21 -9.95 5.74
N ARG A 328 -26.47 -10.07 6.19
CA ARG A 328 -27.53 -9.11 5.85
C ARG A 328 -27.30 -7.75 6.50
N ASP A 329 -26.89 -7.75 7.77
CA ASP A 329 -26.70 -6.55 8.57
C ASP A 329 -25.49 -6.72 9.51
N TYR A 330 -25.03 -5.63 10.12
CA TYR A 330 -23.90 -5.62 11.04
C TYR A 330 -24.05 -4.56 12.13
N LEU A 331 -23.37 -4.77 13.25
CA LEU A 331 -23.31 -3.78 14.33
C LEU A 331 -22.48 -2.57 13.85
N LYS A 332 -23.13 -1.41 13.74
CA LYS A 332 -22.43 -0.14 13.52
C LYS A 332 -22.11 0.48 14.88
N LEU A 333 -20.85 0.83 15.10
CA LEU A 333 -20.39 1.54 16.29
C LEU A 333 -19.84 2.89 15.81
N VAL A 334 -20.63 3.96 16.00
CA VAL A 334 -20.28 5.32 15.61
C VAL A 334 -19.66 6.02 16.80
N SER A 335 -18.41 6.48 16.67
CA SER A 335 -17.70 7.21 17.71
C SER A 335 -18.28 8.61 17.86
N LEU A 336 -18.37 9.09 19.10
CA LEU A 336 -18.95 10.40 19.42
C LEU A 336 -17.89 11.45 19.80
N GLY A 337 -16.61 11.15 19.54
CA GLY A 337 -15.48 12.02 19.85
C GLY A 337 -14.90 11.79 21.26
N ASP A 338 -15.70 11.81 22.32
CA ASP A 338 -15.25 11.83 23.73
C ASP A 338 -14.99 10.44 24.37
N LYS A 339 -14.51 9.49 23.57
CA LYS A 339 -14.42 8.05 23.94
C LYS A 339 -15.76 7.46 24.38
N THR A 340 -16.86 7.95 23.82
CA THR A 340 -18.16 7.27 23.80
C THR A 340 -18.51 6.84 22.38
N ALA A 341 -19.40 5.87 22.27
CA ALA A 341 -19.87 5.38 20.98
C ALA A 341 -21.37 5.08 21.04
N LEU A 342 -22.03 5.27 19.91
CA LEU A 342 -23.42 4.92 19.67
C LEU A 342 -23.49 3.64 18.82
N ALA A 343 -24.28 2.68 19.26
CA ALA A 343 -24.60 1.49 18.49
C ALA A 343 -25.86 1.68 17.65
N ASP A 344 -25.80 1.25 16.39
CA ASP A 344 -26.98 1.07 15.53
C ASP A 344 -27.08 -0.41 15.14
N LYS A 345 -27.97 -1.13 15.82
CA LYS A 345 -28.37 -2.51 15.53
C LYS A 345 -29.76 -2.77 16.13
N TRP A 346 -30.67 -3.36 15.36
CA TRP A 346 -32.04 -3.69 15.79
C TRP A 346 -32.84 -2.51 16.36
N SER A 347 -32.59 -1.29 15.87
CA SER A 347 -33.28 -0.08 16.32
C SER A 347 -33.12 0.26 17.81
N LEU A 348 -32.17 -0.36 18.52
CA LEU A 348 -31.85 -0.05 19.91
C LEU A 348 -30.69 0.96 19.96
N PRO A 349 -30.92 2.21 20.38
CA PRO A 349 -29.86 3.20 20.52
C PRO A 349 -29.12 2.95 21.83
N LEU A 350 -28.20 2.00 21.85
CA LEU A 350 -27.28 1.85 22.98
C LEU A 350 -26.14 2.85 22.83
N GLU A 351 -25.80 3.54 23.91
CA GLU A 351 -24.73 4.53 23.93
C GLU A 351 -23.91 4.38 25.21
N GLY A 352 -22.61 4.61 25.12
CA GLY A 352 -21.77 4.78 26.31
C GLY A 352 -20.29 4.51 26.09
N ARG A 353 -19.50 4.75 27.14
CA ARG A 353 -18.05 4.49 27.18
C ARG A 353 -17.71 3.02 26.96
N TRP A 354 -18.55 2.11 27.45
CA TRP A 354 -18.33 0.66 27.29
C TRP A 354 -18.41 0.21 25.82
N LEU A 355 -19.26 0.86 25.00
CA LEU A 355 -19.35 0.60 23.56
C LEU A 355 -18.11 1.09 22.83
N TRP A 356 -17.57 2.25 23.23
CA TRP A 356 -16.29 2.72 22.71
C TRP A 356 -15.17 1.76 23.09
N GLY A 357 -15.11 1.29 24.35
CA GLY A 357 -14.14 0.29 24.77
C GLY A 357 -14.26 -1.05 24.01
N LEU A 358 -15.48 -1.45 23.63
CA LEU A 358 -15.69 -2.59 22.74
C LEU A 358 -15.14 -2.32 21.33
N LYS A 359 -15.46 -1.16 20.75
CA LYS A 359 -14.95 -0.73 19.43
C LYS A 359 -13.42 -0.71 19.41
N ASP A 360 -12.81 -0.03 20.39
CA ASP A 360 -11.37 0.08 20.56
C ASP A 360 -10.73 -1.31 20.69
N ARG A 361 -11.33 -2.22 21.47
CA ARG A 361 -10.86 -3.61 21.57
C ARG A 361 -10.95 -4.37 20.24
N ILE A 362 -12.01 -4.19 19.46
CA ILE A 362 -12.18 -4.82 18.15
C ILE A 362 -11.10 -4.31 17.18
N ASP A 363 -10.92 -3.00 17.14
CA ASP A 363 -9.97 -2.32 16.25
C ASP A 363 -8.51 -2.62 16.65
N ALA A 364 -8.18 -2.57 17.95
CA ALA A 364 -6.87 -2.95 18.46
C ALA A 364 -6.56 -4.44 18.24
N LYS A 365 -7.55 -5.33 18.40
CA LYS A 365 -7.39 -6.76 18.07
C LYS A 365 -7.16 -6.96 16.56
N PHE A 366 -7.85 -6.19 15.71
CA PHE A 366 -7.60 -6.21 14.27
C PHE A 366 -6.15 -5.81 13.97
N MET A 367 -5.73 -4.63 14.44
CA MET A 367 -4.37 -4.13 14.22
C MET A 367 -3.28 -5.00 14.85
N GLY A 368 -3.57 -5.64 15.99
CA GLY A 368 -2.67 -6.57 16.66
C GLY A 368 -2.23 -7.74 15.78
N GLN A 369 -3.01 -8.14 14.76
CA GLN A 369 -2.61 -9.18 13.79
C GLN A 369 -1.43 -8.75 12.91
N PHE A 370 -1.20 -7.43 12.77
CA PHE A 370 -0.18 -6.86 11.90
C PHE A 370 1.00 -6.24 12.65
N ARG A 371 0.85 -5.97 13.96
CA ARG A 371 1.85 -5.25 14.77
C ARG A 371 3.07 -6.09 15.18
N ASP A 372 3.03 -7.41 15.07
CA ASP A 372 4.12 -8.27 15.56
C ASP A 372 4.67 -9.23 14.49
N PRO A 373 5.93 -9.01 14.07
CA PRO A 373 6.70 -10.00 13.37
C PRO A 373 8.16 -9.98 13.86
N ARG A 374 8.46 -10.52 15.05
CA ARG A 374 9.84 -11.02 15.23
C ARG A 374 10.03 -12.13 14.17
N PRO A 375 10.97 -11.97 13.21
CA PRO A 375 11.29 -13.08 12.34
C PRO A 375 11.76 -14.21 13.24
N MET A 376 11.05 -15.34 13.22
CA MET A 376 11.53 -16.52 13.91
C MET A 376 12.78 -16.97 13.15
N PRO A 377 13.95 -17.08 13.82
CA PRO A 377 15.09 -17.70 13.18
C PRO A 377 14.68 -19.10 12.68
N PRO A 378 15.27 -19.58 11.57
CA PRO A 378 14.96 -20.91 11.07
C PRO A 378 15.15 -21.93 12.19
N ALA A 379 14.17 -22.81 12.38
CA ALA A 379 14.28 -23.86 13.38
C ALA A 379 15.47 -24.75 13.03
N LEU A 380 16.40 -24.90 13.97
CA LEU A 380 17.54 -25.79 13.79
C LEU A 380 17.05 -27.25 13.67
N PRO A 381 17.65 -28.05 12.77
CA PRO A 381 17.34 -29.47 12.69
C PRO A 381 17.75 -30.18 14.00
N PRO A 382 17.24 -31.40 14.28
CA PRO A 382 17.59 -32.14 15.50
C PRO A 382 19.08 -32.45 15.67
N ALA A 383 19.83 -32.49 14.56
CA ALA A 383 21.27 -32.64 14.53
C ALA A 383 21.87 -31.58 13.58
N TYR A 384 22.87 -30.85 14.06
CA TYR A 384 23.63 -29.85 13.31
C TYR A 384 25.09 -29.84 13.77
N ALA A 385 25.98 -29.26 12.95
CA ALA A 385 27.40 -29.18 13.25
C ALA A 385 27.70 -28.17 14.38
N ASP A 386 28.78 -28.40 15.13
CA ASP A 386 29.29 -27.47 16.13
C ASP A 386 29.50 -26.07 15.54
N GLY A 387 29.14 -25.03 16.30
CA GLY A 387 29.26 -23.63 15.88
C GLY A 387 28.15 -23.11 14.95
N LEU A 388 27.23 -23.96 14.44
CA LEU A 388 26.13 -23.49 13.56
C LEU A 388 25.23 -22.44 14.25
N ALA A 389 24.87 -22.68 15.51
CA ALA A 389 24.01 -21.78 16.26
C ALA A 389 24.69 -20.41 16.50
N GLU A 390 26.00 -20.40 16.77
CA GLU A 390 26.79 -19.18 16.94
C GLU A 390 26.91 -18.40 15.61
N MET A 391 27.16 -19.10 14.51
CA MET A 391 27.30 -18.51 13.18
C MET A 391 25.98 -17.91 12.65
N LEU A 392 24.83 -18.52 12.98
CA LEU A 392 23.53 -17.95 12.65
C LEU A 392 23.26 -16.63 13.39
N GLY A 393 23.73 -16.54 14.63
CA GLY A 393 23.56 -15.38 15.50
C GLY A 393 22.09 -14.98 15.69
N ASP A 394 21.87 -13.82 16.32
CA ASP A 394 20.53 -13.28 16.57
C ASP A 394 20.02 -12.36 15.45
N LYS A 395 20.88 -12.05 14.47
CA LYS A 395 20.58 -11.06 13.41
C LYS A 395 20.60 -11.75 12.04
N PRO A 396 19.53 -11.60 11.24
CA PRO A 396 19.56 -12.10 9.87
C PRO A 396 20.66 -11.38 9.07
N LEU A 397 21.32 -12.12 8.18
CA LEU A 397 22.27 -11.58 7.22
C LEU A 397 21.61 -10.45 6.42
N CYS A 398 22.22 -9.26 6.47
CA CYS A 398 21.81 -8.12 5.66
C CYS A 398 22.04 -8.45 4.17
N GLY A 399 21.15 -8.02 3.26
CA GLY A 399 21.41 -8.03 1.81
C GLY A 399 22.29 -6.85 1.37
N GLY A 400 22.75 -6.83 0.11
CA GLY A 400 23.58 -5.75 -0.42
C GLY A 400 25.00 -5.69 0.17
N CYS A 401 25.53 -4.48 0.43
CA CYS A 401 26.92 -4.28 0.87
C CYS A 401 27.23 -4.94 2.23
N GLY A 402 26.22 -5.08 3.10
CA GLY A 402 26.35 -5.79 4.38
C GLY A 402 26.50 -7.31 4.26
N ALA A 403 26.33 -7.86 3.05
CA ALA A 403 26.62 -9.27 2.73
C ALA A 403 28.03 -9.49 2.17
N LYS A 404 28.80 -8.41 1.89
CA LYS A 404 30.17 -8.53 1.38
C LYS A 404 31.07 -9.16 2.45
N MET A 405 31.93 -10.09 2.04
CA MET A 405 33.07 -10.47 2.89
C MET A 405 33.97 -9.23 3.08
N GLY A 406 34.59 -9.08 4.26
CA GLY A 406 35.43 -7.90 4.52
C GLY A 406 36.55 -7.75 3.46
N ALA A 407 36.78 -6.52 3.00
CA ALA A 407 37.72 -6.22 1.90
C ALA A 407 39.15 -6.74 2.15
N GLN A 408 39.57 -6.83 3.42
CA GLN A 408 40.87 -7.38 3.81
C GLN A 408 41.00 -8.88 3.47
N THR A 409 39.92 -9.65 3.58
CA THR A 409 39.95 -11.10 3.29
C THR A 409 40.19 -11.35 1.81
N LEU A 410 39.53 -10.59 0.93
CA LEU A 410 39.75 -10.70 -0.51
C LEU A 410 41.15 -10.19 -0.89
N ARG A 411 41.56 -9.01 -0.39
CA ARG A 411 42.89 -8.44 -0.65
C ARG A 411 44.02 -9.38 -0.24
N ALA A 412 43.89 -10.06 0.90
CA ALA A 412 44.89 -11.02 1.37
C ALA A 412 44.97 -12.30 0.51
N ALA A 413 43.91 -12.61 -0.25
CA ALA A 413 43.85 -13.80 -1.10
C ALA A 413 44.21 -13.50 -2.57
N LEU A 414 44.20 -12.24 -2.98
CA LEU A 414 44.56 -11.84 -4.34
C LEU A 414 46.07 -11.92 -4.55
N PRO A 415 46.56 -12.44 -5.69
CA PRO A 415 47.98 -12.41 -6.02
C PRO A 415 48.43 -10.98 -6.34
N ASP A 416 49.71 -10.71 -6.11
CA ASP A 416 50.33 -9.45 -6.50
C ASP A 416 50.25 -9.23 -8.02
N VAL A 417 49.88 -8.02 -8.42
CA VAL A 417 49.82 -7.62 -9.82
C VAL A 417 51.18 -7.15 -10.29
N THR A 418 51.79 -7.87 -11.23
CA THR A 418 53.14 -7.58 -11.77
C THR A 418 53.12 -6.82 -13.10
N ARG A 419 51.94 -6.54 -13.64
CA ARG A 419 51.74 -5.84 -14.91
C ARG A 419 51.84 -4.32 -14.75
N ALA A 420 52.75 -3.70 -15.49
CA ALA A 420 53.02 -2.25 -15.41
C ALA A 420 51.87 -1.36 -15.93
N ASP A 421 50.94 -1.93 -16.70
CA ASP A 421 49.79 -1.22 -17.26
C ASP A 421 48.52 -1.35 -16.39
N VAL A 422 48.59 -2.06 -15.26
CA VAL A 422 47.46 -2.27 -14.35
C VAL A 422 47.78 -1.67 -12.98
N GLU A 423 46.96 -0.74 -12.53
CA GLU A 423 47.00 -0.22 -11.15
C GLU A 423 45.87 -0.90 -10.35
N ALA A 424 46.23 -1.90 -9.55
CA ALA A 424 45.31 -2.63 -8.69
C ALA A 424 45.31 -2.09 -7.25
N GLY A 425 44.23 -2.31 -6.50
CA GLY A 425 44.12 -1.89 -5.10
C GLY A 425 43.83 -0.40 -4.90
N ILE A 426 43.49 0.33 -5.97
CA ILE A 426 42.98 1.70 -5.88
C ILE A 426 41.46 1.62 -5.66
N GLY A 427 41.03 1.90 -4.43
CA GLY A 427 39.65 1.65 -4.00
C GLY A 427 39.44 0.20 -3.56
N ASP A 428 38.24 -0.10 -3.05
CA ASP A 428 37.88 -1.44 -2.58
C ASP A 428 37.43 -2.37 -3.72
N ASP A 429 36.80 -1.81 -4.77
CA ASP A 429 36.08 -2.58 -5.82
C ASP A 429 36.45 -2.18 -7.28
N ALA A 430 37.58 -1.48 -7.48
CA ALA A 430 38.01 -0.98 -8.80
C ALA A 430 39.49 -1.23 -9.14
N ALA A 431 39.81 -1.18 -10.43
CA ALA A 431 41.16 -1.21 -10.98
C ALA A 431 41.29 -0.23 -12.15
N ILE A 432 42.52 0.20 -12.43
CA ILE A 432 42.82 1.11 -13.55
C ILE A 432 43.70 0.39 -14.57
N LEU A 433 43.29 0.44 -15.84
CA LEU A 433 44.08 0.00 -16.98
C LEU A 433 44.64 1.22 -17.71
N ARG A 434 45.96 1.29 -17.89
CA ARG A 434 46.65 2.34 -18.63
C ARG A 434 46.78 1.94 -20.09
N MET A 435 46.23 2.75 -21.00
CA MET A 435 46.28 2.56 -22.45
C MET A 435 46.91 3.79 -23.10
N GLY A 436 48.23 3.82 -23.18
CA GLY A 436 48.98 5.03 -23.54
C GLY A 436 48.74 6.14 -22.52
N ASP A 437 48.23 7.29 -23.00
CA ASP A 437 47.87 8.44 -22.15
C ASP A 437 46.47 8.33 -21.53
N THR A 438 45.70 7.30 -21.90
CA THR A 438 44.34 7.08 -21.38
C THR A 438 44.36 6.16 -20.17
N ARG A 439 43.56 6.50 -19.14
CA ARG A 439 43.30 5.63 -17.98
C ARG A 439 41.85 5.17 -18.03
N GLN A 440 41.64 3.86 -18.10
CA GLN A 440 40.32 3.25 -18.06
C GLN A 440 40.08 2.68 -16.66
N VAL A 441 38.98 3.08 -16.02
CA VAL A 441 38.54 2.50 -14.76
C VAL A 441 37.63 1.31 -15.06
N ILE A 442 37.85 0.22 -14.34
CA ILE A 442 37.02 -0.98 -14.38
C ILE A 442 36.61 -1.28 -12.94
N ALA A 443 35.32 -1.45 -12.71
CA ALA A 443 34.76 -1.84 -11.42
C ALA A 443 33.82 -3.03 -11.62
N THR A 444 33.59 -3.80 -10.57
CA THR A 444 32.63 -4.89 -10.58
C THR A 444 31.83 -4.86 -9.30
N ASP A 445 30.52 -4.96 -9.44
CA ASP A 445 29.60 -5.14 -8.32
C ASP A 445 28.74 -6.36 -8.55
N HIS A 446 28.40 -7.03 -7.46
CA HIS A 446 27.42 -8.09 -7.49
C HIS A 446 26.72 -8.11 -6.15
N LEU A 447 25.44 -7.74 -6.15
CA LEU A 447 24.66 -7.55 -4.94
C LEU A 447 23.65 -8.67 -4.78
N ARG A 448 23.71 -9.33 -3.63
CA ARG A 448 22.62 -10.18 -3.14
C ARG A 448 21.36 -9.34 -2.95
N ALA A 449 20.22 -9.84 -3.44
CA ALA A 449 18.95 -9.11 -3.39
C ALA A 449 18.58 -8.68 -1.96
N LEU A 450 18.33 -7.38 -1.81
CA LEU A 450 17.82 -6.73 -0.59
C LEU A 450 16.31 -6.42 -0.68
N THR A 451 15.75 -6.60 -1.88
CA THR A 451 14.33 -6.49 -2.18
C THR A 451 13.95 -7.55 -3.22
N ASP A 452 12.73 -8.08 -3.12
CA ASP A 452 12.18 -9.05 -4.07
C ASP A 452 11.63 -8.39 -5.36
N ASP A 453 11.70 -7.05 -5.47
CA ASP A 453 11.32 -6.31 -6.68
C ASP A 453 12.51 -6.24 -7.67
N PRO A 454 12.50 -6.99 -8.80
CA PRO A 454 13.64 -7.10 -9.69
C PRO A 454 14.02 -5.77 -10.35
N TRP A 455 13.01 -4.95 -10.69
CA TRP A 455 13.23 -3.63 -11.27
C TRP A 455 13.92 -2.69 -10.29
N MET A 456 13.44 -2.64 -9.04
CA MET A 456 14.07 -1.81 -8.00
C MET A 456 15.46 -2.32 -7.65
N MET A 457 15.64 -3.65 -7.53
CA MET A 457 16.95 -4.24 -7.27
C MET A 457 17.95 -3.89 -8.37
N ALA A 458 17.53 -3.93 -9.64
CA ALA A 458 18.39 -3.59 -10.77
C ALA A 458 18.78 -2.10 -10.77
N ARG A 459 17.86 -1.21 -10.40
CA ARG A 459 18.18 0.21 -10.21
C ARG A 459 19.22 0.43 -9.12
N ILE A 460 19.11 -0.31 -8.02
CA ILE A 460 20.06 -0.23 -6.90
C ILE A 460 21.44 -0.75 -7.34
N ALA A 461 21.49 -1.92 -7.99
CA ALA A 461 22.73 -2.48 -8.52
C ALA A 461 23.41 -1.55 -9.54
N ALA A 462 22.67 -1.03 -10.51
CA ALA A 462 23.20 -0.08 -11.49
C ALA A 462 23.69 1.21 -10.84
N THR A 463 22.96 1.76 -9.86
CA THR A 463 23.39 2.98 -9.14
C THR A 463 24.68 2.73 -8.36
N HIS A 464 24.81 1.56 -7.73
CA HIS A 464 26.01 1.18 -6.99
C HIS A 464 27.22 1.03 -7.93
N ALA A 465 27.06 0.29 -9.03
CA ALA A 465 28.12 0.10 -10.02
C ALA A 465 28.61 1.42 -10.66
N LEU A 466 27.71 2.38 -10.90
CA LEU A 466 28.10 3.71 -11.36
C LEU A 466 28.83 4.51 -10.27
N GLY A 467 28.42 4.34 -9.01
CA GLY A 467 29.04 4.97 -7.84
C GLY A 467 30.54 4.68 -7.74
N ASP A 468 30.94 3.43 -7.97
CA ASP A 468 32.35 3.03 -7.92
C ASP A 468 33.18 3.72 -9.01
N ILE A 469 32.64 3.85 -10.22
CA ILE A 469 33.31 4.57 -11.31
C ILE A 469 33.42 6.08 -11.01
N TRP A 470 32.35 6.68 -10.49
CA TRP A 470 32.35 8.11 -10.13
C TRP A 470 33.28 8.41 -8.96
N ALA A 471 33.37 7.53 -7.96
CA ALA A 471 34.28 7.68 -6.82
C ALA A 471 35.75 7.70 -7.26
N MET A 472 36.06 7.01 -8.37
CA MET A 472 37.39 7.02 -9.00
C MET A 472 37.63 8.24 -9.90
N GLY A 473 36.69 9.19 -9.97
CA GLY A 473 36.78 10.38 -10.79
C GLY A 473 36.62 10.12 -12.30
N ALA A 474 36.05 8.99 -12.68
CA ALA A 474 35.89 8.59 -14.08
C ALA A 474 34.44 8.76 -14.57
N ARG A 475 34.27 8.84 -15.89
CA ARG A 475 32.97 8.86 -16.56
C ARG A 475 32.61 7.45 -17.04
N PRO A 476 31.51 6.85 -16.58
CA PRO A 476 31.08 5.54 -17.05
C PRO A 476 30.65 5.61 -18.52
N GLN A 477 30.89 4.54 -19.28
CA GLN A 477 30.68 4.49 -20.74
C GLN A 477 29.85 3.28 -21.17
N ALA A 478 30.16 2.11 -20.62
CA ALA A 478 29.46 0.87 -20.90
C ALA A 478 29.33 0.01 -19.64
N ALA A 479 28.31 -0.84 -19.61
CA ALA A 479 28.04 -1.81 -18.54
C ALA A 479 27.71 -3.19 -19.14
N LEU A 480 28.04 -4.23 -18.37
CA LEU A 480 27.66 -5.62 -18.64
C LEU A 480 26.82 -6.11 -17.46
N ALA A 481 25.63 -6.64 -17.72
CA ALA A 481 24.77 -7.15 -16.65
C ALA A 481 25.22 -8.53 -16.17
N GLN A 482 25.34 -8.72 -14.87
CA GLN A 482 25.48 -10.04 -14.24
C GLN A 482 24.20 -10.37 -13.50
N VAL A 483 23.47 -11.39 -13.98
CA VAL A 483 22.13 -11.69 -13.47
C VAL A 483 22.05 -13.13 -12.99
N THR A 484 21.83 -13.32 -11.70
CA THR A 484 21.42 -14.61 -11.14
C THR A 484 19.96 -14.53 -10.73
N LEU A 485 19.12 -15.43 -11.26
CA LEU A 485 17.70 -15.53 -10.87
C LEU A 485 17.42 -16.85 -10.15
N PRO A 486 16.45 -16.88 -9.21
CA PRO A 486 15.97 -18.15 -8.68
C PRO A 486 15.33 -18.99 -9.79
N ARG A 487 15.30 -20.32 -9.61
CA ARG A 487 14.68 -21.20 -10.60
C ARG A 487 13.19 -20.87 -10.75
N MET A 488 12.74 -20.72 -11.99
CA MET A 488 11.34 -20.43 -12.30
C MET A 488 10.93 -20.97 -13.67
N ALA A 489 9.65 -20.98 -13.97
CA ALA A 489 9.12 -21.32 -15.29
C ALA A 489 9.68 -20.35 -16.36
N PRO A 490 9.89 -20.80 -17.61
CA PRO A 490 10.52 -19.98 -18.65
C PRO A 490 9.84 -18.61 -18.87
N GLU A 491 8.51 -18.56 -18.79
CA GLU A 491 7.73 -17.33 -18.94
C GLU A 491 8.00 -16.36 -17.80
N LEU A 492 8.04 -16.85 -16.55
CA LEU A 492 8.37 -16.04 -15.37
C LEU A 492 9.81 -15.55 -15.41
N GLN A 493 10.75 -16.38 -15.91
CA GLN A 493 12.15 -16.01 -16.07
C GLN A 493 12.29 -14.87 -17.07
N THR A 494 11.60 -14.97 -18.20
CA THR A 494 11.58 -13.95 -19.24
C THR A 494 10.99 -12.63 -18.72
N ARG A 495 9.84 -12.68 -18.03
CA ARG A 495 9.21 -11.51 -17.40
C ARG A 495 10.15 -10.84 -16.39
N THR A 496 10.76 -11.63 -15.51
CA THR A 496 11.69 -11.13 -14.48
C THR A 496 12.92 -10.48 -15.10
N LEU A 497 13.51 -11.11 -16.13
CA LEU A 497 14.67 -10.56 -16.82
C LEU A 497 14.34 -9.23 -17.51
N ARG A 498 13.16 -9.09 -18.12
CA ARG A 498 12.71 -7.81 -18.69
C ARG A 498 12.61 -6.73 -17.63
N GLU A 499 12.09 -7.05 -16.45
CA GLU A 499 12.03 -6.08 -15.33
C GLU A 499 13.41 -5.66 -14.85
N VAL A 500 14.36 -6.59 -14.76
CA VAL A 500 15.77 -6.30 -14.41
C VAL A 500 16.39 -5.38 -15.45
N MET A 501 16.27 -5.70 -16.74
CA MET A 501 16.86 -4.90 -17.81
C MET A 501 16.26 -3.50 -17.87
N ALA A 502 14.95 -3.37 -17.74
CA ALA A 502 14.30 -2.06 -17.69
C ALA A 502 14.68 -1.25 -16.45
N GLY A 503 14.92 -1.92 -15.31
CA GLY A 503 15.44 -1.27 -14.10
C GLY A 503 16.84 -0.71 -14.30
N ALA A 504 17.76 -1.54 -14.80
CA ALA A 504 19.13 -1.13 -15.10
C ALA A 504 19.16 0.03 -16.13
N GLN A 505 18.44 -0.11 -17.25
CA GLN A 505 18.39 0.92 -18.29
C GLN A 505 17.87 2.26 -17.77
N SER A 506 16.88 2.26 -16.87
CA SER A 506 16.33 3.50 -16.28
C SER A 506 17.35 4.32 -15.47
N VAL A 507 18.49 3.72 -15.09
CA VAL A 507 19.60 4.37 -14.39
C VAL A 507 20.76 4.65 -15.36
N LEU A 508 21.09 3.68 -16.21
CA LEU A 508 22.24 3.76 -17.12
C LEU A 508 22.04 4.78 -18.25
N GLU A 509 20.84 4.84 -18.85
CA GLU A 509 20.57 5.69 -20.01
C GLU A 509 20.70 7.19 -19.67
N PRO A 510 20.11 7.72 -18.57
CA PRO A 510 20.34 9.11 -18.16
C PRO A 510 21.81 9.43 -17.83
N ALA A 511 22.61 8.43 -17.44
CA ALA A 511 24.04 8.57 -17.20
C ALA A 511 24.88 8.50 -18.49
N GLY A 512 24.25 8.25 -19.65
CA GLY A 512 24.93 8.09 -20.94
C GLY A 512 25.73 6.79 -21.06
N VAL A 513 25.33 5.75 -20.33
CA VAL A 513 26.03 4.45 -20.26
C VAL A 513 25.30 3.42 -21.11
N ALA A 514 26.01 2.77 -22.03
CA ALA A 514 25.45 1.72 -22.86
C ALA A 514 25.46 0.37 -22.13
N LEU A 515 24.30 -0.28 -22.00
CA LEU A 515 24.23 -1.68 -21.58
C LEU A 515 24.51 -2.57 -22.80
N VAL A 516 25.73 -3.12 -22.89
CA VAL A 516 26.25 -3.75 -24.12
C VAL A 516 26.25 -5.27 -24.11
N GLY A 517 25.81 -5.90 -23.03
CA GLY A 517 25.75 -7.35 -22.90
C GLY A 517 25.60 -7.80 -21.46
N GLY A 518 25.91 -9.07 -21.21
CA GLY A 518 25.87 -9.62 -19.86
C GLY A 518 25.95 -11.14 -19.82
N HIS A 519 25.89 -11.67 -18.61
CA HIS A 519 25.80 -13.10 -18.33
C HIS A 519 24.63 -13.37 -17.39
N SER A 520 23.95 -14.49 -17.61
CA SER A 520 22.83 -14.91 -16.76
C SER A 520 22.99 -16.33 -16.25
N ALA A 521 22.72 -16.54 -14.96
CA ALA A 521 22.75 -17.83 -14.29
C ALA A 521 21.47 -18.09 -13.47
N MET A 522 21.30 -19.33 -13.04
CA MET A 522 20.27 -19.71 -12.07
C MET A 522 20.90 -20.00 -10.71
N GLY A 523 20.28 -19.52 -9.64
CA GLY A 523 20.76 -19.68 -8.27
C GLY A 523 19.64 -19.96 -7.27
N ALA A 524 19.98 -19.95 -5.99
CA ALA A 524 18.99 -20.06 -4.91
C ALA A 524 18.21 -18.76 -4.69
N GLU A 525 18.82 -17.62 -4.99
CA GLU A 525 18.25 -16.28 -4.78
C GLU A 525 18.67 -15.34 -5.91
N MET A 526 18.01 -14.18 -5.98
CA MET A 526 18.34 -13.15 -6.95
C MET A 526 19.65 -12.44 -6.57
N GLN A 527 20.57 -12.29 -7.52
CA GLN A 527 21.79 -11.49 -7.39
C GLN A 527 21.99 -10.70 -8.68
N LEU A 528 22.25 -9.40 -8.56
CA LEU A 528 22.38 -8.50 -9.70
C LEU A 528 23.68 -7.70 -9.60
N GLY A 529 24.36 -7.55 -10.74
CA GLY A 529 25.59 -6.79 -10.92
C GLY A 529 25.58 -5.98 -12.20
#